data_AF-A0A837HG89-F1
#
_entry.id   AF-A0A837HG89-F1
#
_cell.length_a   1.000
_cell.length_b   1.000
_cell.length_c   1.000
_cell.angle_alpha   90.00
_cell.angle_beta   90.00
_cell.angle_gamma   90.00
#
_symmetry.space_group_name_H-M   'P 1'
#
loop_
_entity.id
_entity.type
_entity.pdbx_description
1 polymer ?
#
loop_
_entity_poly.entity_id
_entity_poly.type
_entity_poly.pdbx_seq_one_letter_code
_entity_poly.pdbx_strand_id
1 'polypeptide(L)'
;MILLRFIAAFEDGGKFATVADIKPLSKIVMEDYLAKKYDKVVVVYTDYVSAVNQQTRIRQVLPISKIDIEKQIAEMDIIAKEYGLEEPMVEYKIEPSPEEVLEFIIPRLIEMQLFHAVLESQASEQSARMLAMRNATDAAGEMSEDLTLAYNQIRQGKITQEIAEISAGRAALE
;
A
#
# COMPACT_ATOMS: atom_id res chain seq x y z
N MET A 1 -26.91 -15.05 0.01
CA MET A 1 -26.59 -13.66 0.38
C MET A 1 -25.54 -13.73 1.47
N ILE A 2 -24.27 -13.43 1.18
CA ILE A 2 -23.19 -13.48 2.18
C ILE A 2 -23.32 -12.22 3.03
N LEU A 3 -23.74 -12.37 4.29
CA LEU A 3 -23.77 -11.26 5.24
C LEU A 3 -22.33 -10.97 5.68
N LEU A 4 -21.76 -9.89 5.16
CA LEU A 4 -20.51 -9.33 5.68
C LEU A 4 -20.81 -8.71 7.04
N ARG A 5 -20.31 -9.33 8.10
CA ARG A 5 -20.44 -8.84 9.48
C ARG A 5 -19.14 -8.14 9.87
N PHE A 6 -19.23 -6.85 10.16
CA PHE A 6 -18.13 -6.09 10.73
C PHE A 6 -17.95 -6.47 12.20
N ILE A 7 -16.74 -6.88 12.58
CA ILE A 7 -16.42 -7.38 13.93
C ILE A 7 -15.63 -6.33 14.72
N ALA A 8 -14.58 -5.78 14.10
CA ALA A 8 -13.68 -4.80 14.67
C ALA A 8 -13.01 -3.98 13.56
N ALA A 9 -12.60 -2.75 13.87
CA ALA A 9 -11.65 -1.99 13.07
C ALA A 9 -10.48 -1.56 13.94
N PHE A 10 -9.33 -1.47 13.29
CA PHE A 10 -8.08 -0.99 13.85
C PHE A 10 -7.60 0.12 12.93
N GLU A 11 -7.47 1.33 13.47
CA GLU A 11 -6.99 2.49 12.72
C GLU A 11 -5.48 2.64 12.92
N ASP A 12 -4.75 2.93 11.84
CA ASP A 12 -3.29 3.13 11.87
C ASP A 12 -2.87 4.57 12.21
N GLY A 13 -3.85 5.49 12.28
CA GLY A 13 -3.63 6.92 12.56
C GLY A 13 -2.69 7.61 11.57
N GLY A 14 -2.51 7.07 10.36
CA GLY A 14 -1.60 7.60 9.34
C GLY A 14 -0.12 7.37 9.64
N LYS A 15 0.22 6.46 10.57
CA LYS A 15 1.60 6.06 10.87
C LYS A 15 1.89 4.69 10.29
N PHE A 16 3.16 4.42 9.99
CA PHE A 16 3.58 3.06 9.66
C PHE A 16 3.25 2.13 10.81
N ALA A 17 2.60 1.01 10.48
CA ALA A 17 2.22 0.03 11.48
C ALA A 17 3.47 -0.50 12.18
N THR A 18 3.36 -0.73 13.49
CA THR A 18 4.36 -1.46 14.26
C THR A 18 3.84 -2.88 14.54
N VAL A 19 4.77 -3.77 14.89
CA VAL A 19 4.40 -5.14 15.28
C VAL A 19 3.44 -5.15 16.47
N ALA A 20 3.50 -4.15 17.35
CA ALA A 20 2.61 -4.05 18.50
C ALA A 20 1.15 -3.76 18.09
N ASP A 21 0.95 -3.03 17.00
CA ASP A 21 -0.39 -2.64 16.51
C ASP A 21 -1.15 -3.84 15.92
N ILE A 22 -0.43 -4.87 15.47
CA ILE A 22 -1.02 -6.08 14.88
C ILE A 22 -1.42 -7.10 15.94
N LYS A 23 -0.81 -7.07 17.14
CA LYS A 23 -1.08 -8.05 18.20
C LYS A 23 -2.56 -8.16 18.60
N PRO A 24 -3.33 -7.07 18.77
CA PRO A 24 -4.75 -7.17 19.06
C PRO A 24 -5.53 -7.87 17.95
N LEU A 25 -5.22 -7.56 16.68
CA LEU A 25 -5.85 -8.17 15.52
C LEU A 25 -5.53 -9.67 15.44
N SER A 26 -4.26 -10.03 15.54
CA SER A 26 -3.83 -11.43 15.47
C SER A 26 -4.46 -12.26 16.60
N LYS A 27 -4.53 -11.69 17.82
CA LYS A 27 -5.15 -12.35 18.97
C LYS A 27 -6.62 -12.68 18.71
N ILE A 28 -7.43 -11.71 18.27
CA ILE A 28 -8.85 -11.94 17.95
C ILE A 28 -9.00 -13.02 16.89
N VAL A 29 -8.21 -12.93 15.82
CA VAL A 29 -8.23 -13.89 14.71
C VAL A 29 -7.91 -15.31 15.19
N MET A 30 -6.86 -15.47 15.99
CA MET A 30 -6.45 -16.77 16.54
C MET A 30 -7.47 -17.32 17.53
N GLU A 31 -7.98 -16.49 18.46
CA GLU A 31 -8.96 -16.91 19.46
C GLU A 31 -10.29 -17.33 18.81
N ASP A 32 -10.81 -16.55 17.87
CA ASP A 32 -12.05 -16.90 17.16
C ASP A 32 -11.89 -18.18 16.31
N TYR A 33 -10.71 -18.40 15.72
CA TYR A 33 -10.40 -19.64 14.99
C TYR A 33 -10.32 -20.85 15.92
N LEU A 34 -9.59 -20.74 17.04
CA LEU A 34 -9.47 -21.81 18.04
C LEU A 34 -10.81 -22.13 18.72
N ALA A 35 -11.66 -21.12 18.91
CA ALA A 35 -13.03 -21.28 19.39
C ALA A 35 -13.98 -21.92 18.34
N LYS A 36 -13.48 -22.28 17.15
CA LYS A 36 -14.25 -22.83 16.01
C LYS A 36 -15.39 -21.94 15.57
N LYS A 37 -15.28 -20.63 15.78
CA LYS A 37 -16.22 -19.64 15.27
C LYS A 37 -16.03 -19.43 13.77
N TYR A 38 -14.80 -19.58 13.29
CA TYR A 38 -14.44 -19.53 11.88
C TYR A 38 -13.51 -20.69 11.52
N ASP A 39 -13.78 -21.35 10.40
CA ASP A 39 -12.96 -22.45 9.88
C ASP A 39 -11.84 -21.99 8.93
N LYS A 40 -11.91 -20.74 8.46
CA LYS A 40 -10.95 -20.18 7.51
C LYS A 40 -10.79 -18.67 7.73
N VAL A 41 -9.54 -18.23 7.77
CA VAL A 41 -9.16 -16.82 7.85
C VAL A 41 -8.34 -16.46 6.62
N VAL A 42 -8.80 -15.43 5.91
CA VAL A 42 -8.10 -14.86 4.75
C VAL A 42 -7.81 -13.39 5.01
N VAL A 43 -6.64 -12.93 4.58
CA VAL A 43 -6.27 -11.53 4.52
C VAL A 43 -6.34 -11.08 3.06
N VAL A 44 -7.01 -9.95 2.83
CA VAL A 44 -7.05 -9.28 1.53
C VAL A 44 -6.26 -8.00 1.69
N TYR A 45 -5.24 -7.83 0.87
CA TYR A 45 -4.35 -6.68 0.94
C TYR A 45 -3.81 -6.35 -0.45
N THR A 46 -3.18 -5.20 -0.59
CA THR A 46 -2.53 -4.80 -1.83
C THR A 46 -1.05 -5.15 -1.75
N ASP A 47 -0.63 -6.07 -2.62
CA ASP A 47 0.75 -6.51 -2.76
C ASP A 47 1.56 -5.48 -3.54
N TYR A 48 2.68 -5.08 -2.96
CA TYR A 48 3.56 -4.07 -3.54
C TYR A 48 4.52 -4.74 -4.53
N VAL A 49 4.17 -4.69 -5.82
CA VAL A 49 5.05 -5.19 -6.89
C VAL A 49 6.00 -4.08 -7.36
N SER A 50 5.47 -2.88 -7.63
CA SER A 50 6.27 -1.70 -7.98
C SER A 50 5.51 -0.41 -7.71
N ALA A 51 6.18 0.73 -7.89
CA ALA A 51 5.57 2.05 -7.74
C ALA A 51 4.39 2.31 -8.69
N VAL A 52 4.31 1.58 -9.81
CA VAL A 52 3.26 1.75 -10.84
C VAL A 52 2.27 0.58 -10.84
N ASN A 53 2.70 -0.62 -10.44
CA ASN A 53 1.87 -1.82 -10.45
C ASN A 53 1.64 -2.31 -9.02
N GLN A 54 0.39 -2.26 -8.57
CA GLN A 54 -0.04 -2.81 -7.30
C GLN A 54 -1.13 -3.85 -7.55
N GLN A 55 -1.05 -5.01 -6.91
CA GLN A 55 -1.97 -6.11 -7.17
C GLN A 55 -2.71 -6.52 -5.90
N THR A 56 -4.03 -6.62 -5.96
CA THR A 56 -4.80 -7.13 -4.83
C THR A 56 -4.55 -8.63 -4.67
N ARG A 57 -4.06 -9.02 -3.49
CA ARG A 57 -3.75 -10.41 -3.15
C ARG A 57 -4.67 -10.88 -2.03
N ILE A 58 -5.16 -12.11 -2.18
CA ILE A 58 -5.94 -12.80 -1.15
C ILE A 58 -5.07 -13.94 -0.64
N ARG A 59 -4.66 -13.88 0.63
CA ARG A 59 -3.82 -14.89 1.26
C ARG A 59 -4.58 -15.56 2.39
N GLN A 60 -4.54 -16.89 2.43
CA GLN A 60 -5.05 -17.63 3.58
C GLN A 60 -4.02 -17.59 4.72
N VAL A 61 -4.46 -17.19 5.91
CA VAL A 61 -3.61 -17.13 7.11
C VAL A 61 -3.86 -18.36 8.00
N LEU A 62 -5.13 -18.75 8.13
CA LEU A 62 -5.54 -19.96 8.87
C LEU A 62 -6.60 -20.76 8.08
N PRO A 63 -6.56 -22.11 8.10
CA PRO A 63 -5.47 -22.94 8.59
C PRO A 63 -4.19 -22.74 7.76
N ILE A 64 -3.04 -22.95 8.40
CA ILE A 64 -1.75 -22.95 7.71
C ILE A 64 -1.66 -24.21 6.85
N SER A 65 -1.49 -24.03 5.54
CA SER A 65 -1.35 -25.13 4.59
C SER A 65 0.11 -25.53 4.48
N LYS A 66 0.41 -26.83 4.66
CA LYS A 66 1.76 -27.37 4.46
C LYS A 66 2.28 -27.10 3.04
N ILE A 67 1.40 -27.26 2.05
CA ILE A 67 1.73 -27.01 0.63
C ILE A 67 2.10 -25.55 0.41
N ASP A 68 1.43 -24.61 1.09
CA ASP A 68 1.72 -23.19 0.93
C ASP A 68 3.01 -22.79 1.65
N ILE A 69 3.34 -23.42 2.78
CA ILE A 69 4.65 -23.27 3.43
C ILE A 69 5.77 -23.80 2.52
N GLU A 70 5.62 -25.00 1.98
CA GLU A 70 6.63 -25.62 1.10
C GLU A 70 6.89 -24.76 -0.14
N LYS A 71 5.83 -24.19 -0.74
CA LYS A 71 5.97 -23.25 -1.86
C LYS A 71 6.70 -21.98 -1.46
N GLN A 72 6.39 -21.40 -0.30
CA GLN A 72 7.07 -20.20 0.19
C GLN A 72 8.55 -20.45 0.45
N ILE A 73 8.90 -21.59 1.05
CA ILE A 73 10.30 -21.97 1.26
C ILE A 73 11.01 -22.09 -0.09
N ALA A 74 10.40 -22.77 -1.07
CA ALA A 74 10.99 -22.92 -2.40
C ALA A 74 11.16 -21.57 -3.13
N GLU A 75 10.20 -20.65 -3.01
CA GLU A 75 10.31 -19.29 -3.56
C GLU A 75 11.45 -18.50 -2.88
N MET A 76 11.57 -18.61 -1.55
CA MET A 76 12.65 -17.97 -0.78
C MET A 76 14.03 -18.55 -1.14
N ASP A 77 14.13 -19.86 -1.38
CA ASP A 77 15.37 -20.50 -1.80
C ASP A 77 15.84 -19.94 -3.14
N ILE A 78 14.94 -19.80 -4.12
CA ILE A 78 15.27 -19.22 -5.44
C ILE A 78 15.84 -17.80 -5.28
N ILE A 79 15.19 -16.98 -4.45
CA ILE A 79 15.64 -15.61 -4.15
C ILE A 79 17.00 -15.64 -3.46
N ALA A 80 17.21 -16.52 -2.47
CA ALA A 80 18.49 -16.64 -1.78
C ALA A 80 19.63 -16.99 -2.75
N LYS A 81 19.38 -17.82 -3.77
CA LYS A 81 20.39 -18.10 -4.82
C LYS A 81 20.73 -16.86 -5.63
N GLU A 82 19.72 -16.08 -6.02
CA GLU A 82 19.88 -14.86 -6.81
C GLU A 82 20.75 -13.83 -6.07
N TYR A 83 20.59 -13.72 -4.75
CA TYR A 83 21.35 -12.80 -3.90
C TYR A 83 22.62 -13.40 -3.27
N GLY A 84 22.97 -14.65 -3.57
CA GLY A 84 24.16 -15.31 -3.01
C GLY A 84 24.10 -15.56 -1.50
N LEU A 85 22.90 -15.73 -0.95
CA LEU A 85 22.61 -15.97 0.47
C LEU A 85 22.36 -17.45 0.77
N GLU A 86 22.85 -18.37 -0.06
CA GLU A 86 22.70 -19.81 0.19
C GLU A 86 23.45 -20.21 1.46
N GLU A 87 22.72 -20.56 2.50
CA GLU A 87 23.27 -21.19 3.70
C GLU A 87 23.08 -22.72 3.64
N PRO A 88 24.08 -23.51 4.07
CA PRO A 88 23.95 -24.96 4.14
C PRO A 88 22.88 -25.35 5.17
N MET A 89 22.14 -26.44 4.92
CA MET A 89 21.25 -27.02 5.93
C MET A 89 22.05 -27.41 7.18
N VAL A 90 21.84 -26.68 8.27
CA VAL A 90 22.43 -26.98 9.57
C VAL A 90 21.43 -27.78 10.39
N GLU A 91 21.89 -28.84 11.03
CA GLU A 91 21.08 -29.62 11.96
C GLU A 91 20.99 -28.85 13.29
N TYR A 92 19.78 -28.38 13.63
CA TYR A 92 19.54 -27.65 14.87
C TYR A 92 19.14 -28.62 15.98
N LYS A 93 19.82 -28.53 17.13
CA LYS A 93 19.35 -29.15 18.36
C LYS A 93 18.21 -28.31 18.93
N ILE A 94 16.99 -28.84 18.90
CA ILE A 94 15.80 -28.14 19.39
C ILE A 94 15.56 -28.55 20.85
N GLU A 95 15.55 -27.56 21.74
CA GLU A 95 15.23 -27.73 23.16
C GLU A 95 14.06 -26.79 23.51
N PRO A 96 13.07 -27.22 24.32
CA PRO A 96 12.93 -28.52 25.00
C PRO A 96 12.42 -29.66 24.10
N SER A 97 11.50 -29.39 23.18
CA SER A 97 11.02 -30.32 22.15
C SER A 97 10.55 -29.55 20.91
N PRO A 98 10.56 -30.14 19.70
CA PRO A 98 10.07 -29.48 18.49
C PRO A 98 8.61 -29.01 18.58
N GLU A 99 7.77 -29.78 19.28
CA GLU A 99 6.34 -29.49 19.47
C GLU A 99 6.15 -28.25 20.34
N GLU A 100 6.82 -28.19 21.49
CA GLU A 100 6.77 -27.02 22.38
C GLU A 100 7.29 -25.77 21.68
N VAL A 101 8.37 -25.87 20.92
CA VAL A 101 8.92 -24.73 20.17
C VAL A 101 7.92 -24.24 19.10
N LEU A 102 7.22 -25.15 18.42
CA LEU A 102 6.19 -24.80 17.45
C LEU A 102 5.00 -24.06 18.08
N GLU A 103 4.61 -24.41 19.31
CA GLU A 103 3.53 -23.71 20.03
C GLU A 103 3.85 -22.21 20.23
N PHE A 104 5.12 -21.85 20.39
CA PHE A 104 5.55 -20.46 20.48
C PHE A 104 5.74 -19.79 19.11
N ILE A 105 6.24 -20.53 18.12
CA ILE A 105 6.56 -19.97 16.80
C ILE A 105 5.30 -19.72 15.96
N ILE A 106 4.31 -20.61 15.99
CA ILE A 106 3.12 -20.51 15.13
C ILE A 106 2.34 -19.20 15.35
N PRO A 107 2.00 -18.79 16.59
CA PRO A 107 1.35 -17.50 16.82
C PRO A 107 2.17 -16.33 16.30
N ARG A 108 3.49 -16.38 16.47
CA ARG A 108 4.42 -15.35 16.02
C ARG A 108 4.49 -15.27 14.50
N LEU A 109 4.44 -16.41 13.81
CA LEU A 109 4.37 -16.49 12.36
C LEU A 109 3.10 -15.82 11.84
N ILE A 110 1.94 -16.09 12.46
CA ILE A 110 0.66 -15.47 12.08
C ILE A 110 0.71 -13.95 12.27
N GLU A 111 1.22 -13.47 13.42
CA GLU A 111 1.46 -12.05 13.66
C GLU A 111 2.32 -11.43 12.56
N MET A 112 3.42 -12.09 12.21
CA MET A 112 4.37 -11.58 11.21
C MET A 112 3.77 -11.57 9.80
N GLN A 113 2.95 -12.56 9.43
CA GLN A 113 2.24 -12.59 8.16
C GLN A 113 1.22 -11.46 8.03
N LEU A 114 0.44 -11.22 9.09
CA LEU A 114 -0.50 -10.10 9.11
C LEU A 114 0.23 -8.76 9.07
N PHE A 115 1.33 -8.64 9.82
CA PHE A 115 2.17 -7.45 9.81
C PHE A 115 2.76 -7.16 8.43
N HIS A 116 3.29 -8.19 7.75
CA HIS A 116 3.80 -8.07 6.40
C HIS A 116 2.74 -7.58 5.42
N ALA A 117 1.53 -8.17 5.46
CA ALA A 117 0.42 -7.76 4.59
C ALA A 117 0.02 -6.29 4.80
N VAL A 118 0.05 -5.80 6.06
CA VAL A 118 -0.21 -4.38 6.36
C VAL A 118 0.90 -3.49 5.79
N LEU A 119 2.16 -3.86 5.94
CA LEU A 119 3.28 -3.11 5.38
C LEU A 119 3.23 -3.05 3.84
N GLU A 120 2.95 -4.17 3.17
CA GLU A 120 2.80 -4.21 1.71
C GLU A 120 1.65 -3.30 1.24
N SER A 121 0.53 -3.31 1.97
CA SER A 121 -0.60 -2.43 1.68
C SER A 121 -0.26 -0.96 1.89
N GLN A 122 0.44 -0.61 2.97
CA GLN A 122 0.88 0.77 3.23
C GLN A 122 1.88 1.25 2.17
N ALA A 123 2.86 0.41 1.79
CA ALA A 123 3.82 0.74 0.73
C ALA A 123 3.12 0.96 -0.62
N SER A 124 2.15 0.10 -0.96
CA SER A 124 1.31 0.22 -2.14
C SER A 124 0.51 1.51 -2.15
N GLU A 125 -0.13 1.86 -1.02
CA GLU A 125 -0.89 3.10 -0.88
C GLU A 125 0.00 4.33 -1.04
N GLN A 126 1.15 4.38 -0.38
CA GLN A 126 2.08 5.52 -0.49
C GLN A 126 2.59 5.70 -1.92
N SER A 127 2.88 4.61 -2.61
CA SER A 127 3.32 4.65 -4.01
C SER A 127 2.21 5.13 -4.95
N ALA A 128 1.00 4.60 -4.81
CA ALA A 128 -0.15 5.04 -5.58
C ALA A 128 -0.48 6.52 -5.33
N ARG A 129 -0.38 6.96 -4.06
CA ARG A 129 -0.55 8.36 -3.67
C ARG A 129 0.52 9.25 -4.32
N MET A 130 1.79 8.85 -4.28
CA MET A 130 2.88 9.59 -4.90
C MET A 130 2.66 9.75 -6.41
N LEU A 131 2.27 8.68 -7.10
CA LEU A 131 1.98 8.72 -8.54
C LEU A 131 0.79 9.64 -8.86
N ALA A 132 -0.30 9.54 -8.09
CA ALA A 132 -1.46 10.40 -8.24
C ALA A 132 -1.11 11.89 -8.03
N MET A 133 -0.29 12.19 -7.02
CA MET A 133 0.16 13.56 -6.74
C MET A 133 1.09 14.10 -7.81
N ARG A 134 1.97 13.25 -8.37
CA ARG A 134 2.82 13.62 -9.50
C ARG A 134 1.97 13.98 -10.72
N ASN A 135 1.02 13.12 -11.09
CA ASN A 135 0.11 13.38 -12.21
C ASN A 135 -0.71 14.66 -12.00
N ALA A 136 -1.17 14.91 -10.76
CA ALA A 136 -1.88 16.14 -10.42
C ALA A 136 -0.97 17.39 -10.53
N THR A 137 0.29 17.27 -10.13
CA THR A 137 1.28 18.35 -10.26
C THR A 137 1.57 18.67 -11.72
N ASP A 138 1.75 17.63 -12.55
CA ASP A 138 1.99 17.79 -13.99
C ASP A 138 0.78 18.47 -14.66
N ALA A 139 -0.44 18.02 -14.36
CA ALA A 139 -1.68 18.62 -14.88
C ALA A 139 -1.90 20.08 -14.41
N ALA A 140 -1.52 20.39 -13.16
CA ALA A 140 -1.55 21.76 -12.66
C ALA A 140 -0.52 22.67 -13.36
N GLY A 141 0.65 22.11 -13.72
CA GLY A 141 1.66 22.79 -14.53
C GLY A 141 1.11 23.18 -15.90
N GLU A 142 0.52 22.23 -16.62
CA GLU A 142 -0.13 22.47 -17.92
C GLU A 142 -1.21 23.57 -17.81
N MET A 143 -2.08 23.48 -16.79
CA MET A 143 -3.12 24.49 -16.56
C MET A 143 -2.53 25.89 -16.26
N SER A 144 -1.43 25.96 -15.53
CA SER A 144 -0.74 27.22 -15.22
C SER A 144 -0.17 27.88 -16.48
N GLU A 145 0.40 27.09 -17.39
CA GLU A 145 0.91 27.57 -18.68
C GLU A 145 -0.23 28.12 -19.55
N ASP A 146 -1.34 27.39 -19.65
CA ASP A 146 -2.53 27.82 -20.39
C ASP A 146 -3.12 29.12 -19.84
N LEU A 147 -3.28 29.21 -18.52
CA LEU A 147 -3.80 30.42 -17.87
C LEU A 147 -2.86 31.61 -18.04
N THR A 148 -1.55 31.37 -18.04
CA THR A 148 -0.54 32.42 -18.27
C THR A 148 -0.61 32.94 -19.71
N LEU A 149 -0.79 32.05 -20.69
CA LEU A 149 -0.99 32.43 -22.08
C LEU A 149 -2.26 33.27 -22.26
N ALA A 150 -3.38 32.81 -21.71
CA ALA A 150 -4.66 33.52 -21.76
C ALA A 150 -4.57 34.90 -21.08
N TYR A 151 -3.93 34.98 -19.91
CA TYR A 151 -3.70 36.24 -19.21
C TYR A 151 -2.91 37.23 -20.07
N ASN A 152 -1.83 36.78 -20.71
CA ASN A 152 -1.02 37.65 -21.57
C ASN A 152 -1.80 38.14 -22.81
N GLN A 153 -2.61 37.28 -23.42
CA GLN A 153 -3.48 37.66 -24.55
C GLN A 153 -4.50 38.73 -24.12
N ILE A 154 -5.19 38.52 -22.99
CA ILE A 154 -6.16 39.50 -22.45
C ILE A 154 -5.46 40.81 -22.09
N ARG A 155 -4.27 40.74 -21.47
CA ARG A 155 -3.49 41.93 -21.12
C ARG A 155 -3.12 42.76 -22.35
N GLN A 156 -2.61 42.10 -23.40
CA GLN A 156 -2.28 42.79 -24.65
C GLN A 156 -3.52 43.37 -25.33
N GLY A 157 -4.62 42.60 -25.36
CA GLY A 157 -5.91 43.07 -25.88
C GLY A 157 -6.40 44.34 -25.18
N LYS A 158 -6.30 44.40 -23.84
CA LYS A 158 -6.63 45.60 -23.06
C LYS A 158 -5.74 46.80 -23.41
N ILE A 159 -4.41 46.61 -23.49
CA ILE A 159 -3.49 47.69 -23.86
C ILE A 159 -3.82 48.24 -25.26
N THR A 160 -4.06 47.35 -26.24
CA THR A 160 -4.45 47.77 -27.59
C THR A 160 -5.78 48.52 -27.60
N GLN A 161 -6.77 48.05 -26.82
CA GLN A 161 -8.05 48.72 -26.69
C GLN A 161 -7.90 50.13 -26.08
N GLU A 162 -7.14 50.27 -24.99
CA GLU A 162 -6.86 51.57 -24.36
C GLU A 162 -6.19 52.54 -25.34
N ILE A 163 -5.18 52.08 -26.11
CA ILE A 163 -4.50 52.90 -27.12
C ILE A 163 -5.46 53.34 -28.24
N ALA A 164 -6.34 52.43 -28.69
CA ALA A 164 -7.33 52.72 -29.72
C ALA A 164 -8.35 53.76 -29.23
N GLU A 165 -8.83 53.64 -27.99
CA GLU A 165 -9.74 54.60 -27.35
C GLU A 165 -9.09 55.99 -27.20
N ILE A 166 -7.83 56.06 -26.76
CA ILE A 166 -7.08 57.33 -26.65
C ILE A 166 -6.92 57.98 -28.03
N SER A 167 -6.57 57.20 -29.06
CA SER A 167 -6.36 57.71 -30.42
C SER A 167 -7.65 58.23 -31.04
N ALA A 168 -8.76 57.49 -30.88
CA ALA A 168 -10.08 57.89 -31.34
C ALA A 168 -10.58 59.16 -30.62
N GLY A 169 -10.37 59.24 -29.30
CA GLY A 169 -10.72 60.43 -28.51
C GLY A 169 -9.94 61.68 -28.94
N ARG A 170 -8.65 61.55 -29.28
CA ARG A 170 -7.86 62.66 -29.81
C ARG A 170 -8.36 63.13 -31.18
N ALA A 171 -8.65 62.20 -32.09
CA ALA A 171 -9.13 62.53 -33.43
C ALA A 171 -10.49 63.22 -33.44
N ALA A 172 -11.32 63.00 -32.41
CA ALA A 172 -12.60 63.69 -32.26
C ALA A 172 -12.49 65.16 -31.79
N LEU A 173 -11.30 65.59 -31.36
CA LEU A 173 -11.02 66.97 -30.90
C LEU A 173 -10.32 67.84 -31.95
N GLU A 174 -9.86 67.24 -33.07
CA GLU A 174 -9.41 67.94 -34.29
C GLU A 174 -10.59 68.27 -35.21
#